data_AF-A0A2M7N7T5-F1
#
_entry.id   AF-A0A2M7N7T5-F1
#
_cell.length_a   1.000
_cell.length_b   1.000
_cell.length_c   1.000
_cell.angle_alpha   90.00
_cell.angle_beta   90.00
_cell.angle_gamma   90.00
#
_symmetry.space_group_name_H-M   'P 1'
#
loop_
_entity.id
_entity.type
_entity.pdbx_description
1 polymer ?
#
loop_
_entity_poly.entity_id
_entity_poly.type
_entity_poly.pdbx_seq_one_letter_code
_entity_poly.pdbx_strand_id
1 'polypeptide(L)'
;MKSEKSEIQLNIINKLKDLRQANNLSQAQICDIIDLNSVGQIGNIESPKYKHKYTLQQIYQLANHFNYPIEKIFLTDNELNKSTTEVIKSLILKLIEYEK
;
A
#
# COMPACT_ATOMS: atom_id res chain seq x y z
N MET A 1 2.50 0.72 24.52
CA MET A 1 2.80 -0.37 23.57
C MET A 1 2.81 0.19 22.16
N LYS A 2 3.92 0.02 21.41
CA LYS A 2 3.87 0.11 19.95
C LYS A 2 2.83 -0.92 19.51
N SER A 3 1.73 -0.51 18.88
CA SER A 3 0.97 -1.51 18.13
C SER A 3 1.69 -1.68 16.82
N GLU A 4 1.93 -2.92 16.49
CA GLU A 4 2.59 -3.31 15.29
C GLU A 4 1.57 -3.27 14.16
N LYS A 5 2.03 -2.90 12.97
CA LYS A 5 1.24 -3.06 11.75
C LYS A 5 0.94 -4.55 11.57
N SER A 6 -0.25 -4.87 11.10
CA SER A 6 -0.56 -6.25 10.72
C SER A 6 0.31 -6.70 9.55
N GLU A 7 0.41 -8.00 9.34
CA GLU A 7 1.19 -8.57 8.24
C GLU A 7 0.72 -8.06 6.88
N ILE A 8 -0.60 -7.96 6.68
CA ILE A 8 -1.17 -7.39 5.45
C ILE A 8 -0.79 -5.90 5.28
N GLN A 9 -0.81 -5.12 6.36
CA GLN A 9 -0.42 -3.71 6.30
C GLN A 9 1.04 -3.56 5.89
N LEU A 10 1.93 -4.37 6.48
CA LEU A 10 3.35 -4.36 6.15
C LEU A 10 3.60 -4.81 4.71
N ASN A 11 2.92 -5.87 4.24
CA ASN A 11 3.06 -6.34 2.87
C ASN A 11 2.67 -5.27 1.85
N ILE A 12 1.54 -4.59 2.05
CA ILE A 12 1.08 -3.51 1.16
C ILE A 12 2.05 -2.32 1.20
N ILE A 13 2.48 -1.90 2.39
CA ILE A 13 3.43 -0.78 2.54
C ILE A 13 4.77 -1.11 1.87
N ASN A 14 5.29 -2.32 2.07
CA ASN A 14 6.53 -2.76 1.43
C ASN A 14 6.38 -2.81 -0.08
N LYS A 15 5.26 -3.31 -0.61
CA LYS A 15 5.03 -3.36 -2.06
C LYS A 15 5.02 -1.96 -2.69
N LEU A 16 4.40 -0.98 -2.03
CA LEU A 16 4.43 0.41 -2.46
C LEU A 16 5.82 1.04 -2.34
N LYS A 17 6.56 0.70 -1.28
CA LYS A 17 7.95 1.13 -1.11
C LYS A 17 8.86 0.56 -2.20
N ASP A 18 8.69 -0.72 -2.55
CA ASP A 18 9.44 -1.39 -3.61
C ASP A 18 9.13 -0.75 -4.97
N LEU A 19 7.86 -0.44 -5.25
CA LEU A 19 7.47 0.32 -6.45
C LEU A 19 8.12 1.71 -6.48
N ARG A 20 8.13 2.43 -5.35
CA ARG A 20 8.81 3.72 -5.22
C ARG A 20 10.30 3.59 -5.52
N GLN A 21 10.97 2.60 -4.94
CA GLN A 21 12.40 2.38 -5.11
C GLN A 21 12.75 1.93 -6.53
N ALA A 22 11.95 1.07 -7.14
CA ALA A 22 12.11 0.62 -8.53
C ALA A 22 11.97 1.78 -9.54
N ASN A 23 11.19 2.81 -9.20
CA ASN A 23 11.05 4.04 -9.98
C ASN A 23 12.06 5.14 -9.58
N ASN A 24 13.04 4.83 -8.73
CA ASN A 24 14.06 5.77 -8.23
C ASN A 24 13.49 7.03 -7.56
N LEU A 25 12.32 6.91 -6.92
CA LEU A 25 11.67 8.03 -6.24
C LEU A 25 12.09 8.13 -4.77
N SER A 26 12.38 9.34 -4.33
CA SER A 26 12.59 9.67 -2.93
C SER A 26 11.28 9.68 -2.13
N GLN A 27 11.38 9.66 -0.81
CA GLN A 27 10.20 9.84 0.06
C GLN A 27 9.56 11.23 -0.11
N ALA A 28 10.36 12.25 -0.45
CA ALA A 28 9.84 13.60 -0.72
C ALA A 28 8.95 13.61 -1.97
N GLN A 29 9.39 12.96 -3.05
CA GLN A 29 8.59 12.87 -4.28
C GLN A 29 7.28 12.11 -4.06
N ILE A 30 7.28 11.04 -3.25
CA ILE A 30 6.02 10.39 -2.87
C ILE A 30 5.13 11.32 -2.05
N CYS A 31 5.70 12.06 -1.10
CA CYS A 31 4.96 13.02 -0.30
C CYS A 31 4.19 14.02 -1.18
N ASP A 32 4.84 14.52 -2.24
CA ASP A 32 4.22 15.42 -3.21
C ASP A 32 3.12 14.72 -4.04
N ILE A 33 3.34 13.48 -4.48
CA ILE A 33 2.37 12.71 -5.29
C ILE A 33 1.05 12.43 -4.55
N ILE A 34 1.12 12.22 -3.23
CA ILE A 34 -0.06 11.92 -2.40
C ILE A 34 -0.52 13.11 -1.55
N ASP A 35 -0.07 14.32 -1.91
CA ASP A 35 -0.44 15.59 -1.27
C ASP A 35 -0.31 15.57 0.27
N LEU A 36 0.78 14.97 0.79
CA LEU A 36 1.09 14.99 2.20
C LEU A 36 1.93 16.22 2.58
N ASN A 37 1.62 16.78 3.75
CA ASN A 37 2.29 18.00 4.24
C ASN A 37 3.69 17.75 4.85
N SER A 38 4.14 16.49 4.98
CA SER A 38 5.41 16.19 5.66
C SER A 38 6.06 14.89 5.19
N VAL A 39 7.28 15.00 4.67
CA VAL A 39 8.12 13.87 4.26
C VAL A 39 8.39 12.89 5.41
N GLY A 40 8.47 13.39 6.65
CA GLY A 40 8.64 12.55 7.84
C GLY A 40 7.48 11.56 8.06
N GLN A 41 6.28 11.89 7.58
CA GLN A 41 5.15 10.96 7.63
C GLN A 41 5.37 9.74 6.72
N ILE A 42 5.97 9.92 5.55
CA ILE A 42 6.34 8.80 4.66
C ILE A 42 7.34 7.87 5.37
N GLY A 43 8.35 8.43 6.03
CA GLY A 43 9.31 7.65 6.82
C GLY A 43 8.64 6.83 7.93
N ASN A 44 7.64 7.41 8.61
CA ASN A 44 6.85 6.69 9.62
C ASN A 44 5.95 5.61 8.99
N ILE A 45 5.35 5.89 7.83
CA ILE A 45 4.50 4.93 7.12
C ILE A 45 5.33 3.73 6.66
N GLU A 46 6.47 3.95 6.02
CA GLU A 46 7.34 2.89 5.51
C GLU A 46 8.10 2.13 6.59
N SER A 47 8.13 2.65 7.82
CA SER A 47 8.80 2.02 8.95
C SER A 47 7.85 1.07 9.69
N PRO A 48 8.26 -0.18 9.97
CA PRO A 48 7.45 -1.11 10.76
C PRO A 48 7.26 -0.66 12.22
N LYS A 49 8.08 0.29 12.70
CA LYS A 49 8.09 0.74 14.09
C LYS A 49 6.91 1.65 14.46
N TYR A 50 6.23 2.24 13.49
CA TYR A 50 5.14 3.18 13.70
C TYR A 50 3.83 2.63 13.16
N LYS A 51 2.71 3.05 13.75
CA LYS A 51 1.35 2.63 13.37
C LYS A 51 0.86 3.24 12.07
N HIS A 52 1.41 4.39 11.66
CA HIS A 52 0.95 5.12 10.47
C HIS A 52 1.03 4.24 9.24
N LYS A 53 -0.03 4.23 8.44
CA LYS A 53 -0.14 3.49 7.18
C LYS A 53 -0.69 4.42 6.10
N TYR A 54 -0.55 4.03 4.84
CA TYR A 54 -1.23 4.73 3.76
C TYR A 54 -2.75 4.58 3.93
N THR A 55 -3.52 5.61 3.60
CA THR A 55 -4.97 5.46 3.45
C THR A 55 -5.27 4.76 2.12
N LEU A 56 -6.47 4.17 1.97
CA LEU A 56 -6.88 3.58 0.68
C LEU A 56 -6.82 4.58 -0.47
N GLN A 57 -7.13 5.86 -0.20
CA GLN A 57 -6.99 6.94 -1.18
C GLN A 57 -5.54 7.12 -1.63
N GLN A 58 -4.59 7.15 -0.69
CA GLN A 58 -3.16 7.30 -1.00
C GLN A 58 -2.63 6.08 -1.76
N ILE A 59 -3.07 4.87 -1.39
CA ILE A 59 -2.73 3.65 -2.14
C ILE A 59 -3.22 3.76 -3.58
N TYR A 60 -4.47 4.22 -3.78
CA TYR A 60 -5.05 4.42 -5.11
C TYR A 60 -4.27 5.47 -5.93
N GLN A 61 -3.91 6.61 -5.33
CA GLN A 61 -3.10 7.64 -5.98
C GLN A 61 -1.73 7.10 -6.44
N LEU A 62 -1.06 6.34 -5.57
CA LEU A 62 0.22 5.70 -5.90
C LEU A 62 0.08 4.64 -6.98
N ALA A 63 -0.94 3.78 -6.90
CA ALA A 63 -1.21 2.78 -7.93
C ALA A 63 -1.37 3.42 -9.31
N ASN A 64 -2.16 4.50 -9.38
CA ASN A 64 -2.35 5.26 -10.62
C ASN A 64 -1.04 5.91 -11.09
N HIS A 65 -0.28 6.53 -10.18
CA HIS A 65 1.00 7.15 -10.52
C HIS A 65 1.98 6.15 -11.13
N PHE A 66 2.06 4.95 -10.57
CA PHE A 66 2.94 3.88 -11.07
C PHE A 66 2.35 3.10 -12.25
N ASN A 67 1.13 3.42 -12.69
CA ASN A 67 0.37 2.63 -13.65
C ASN A 67 0.34 1.13 -13.26
N TYR A 68 0.18 0.86 -11.97
CA TYR A 68 0.23 -0.48 -11.38
C TYR A 68 -1.18 -0.95 -11.00
N PRO A 69 -1.61 -2.17 -11.39
CA PRO A 69 -2.95 -2.66 -11.08
C PRO A 69 -3.22 -2.70 -9.58
N ILE A 70 -4.31 -2.06 -9.14
CA ILE A 70 -4.66 -1.92 -7.73
C ILE A 70 -4.86 -3.29 -7.06
N GLU A 71 -5.47 -4.24 -7.77
CA GLU A 71 -5.68 -5.61 -7.31
C GLU A 71 -4.37 -6.34 -7.02
N LYS A 72 -3.31 -6.07 -7.78
CA LYS A 72 -1.97 -6.62 -7.53
C LYS A 72 -1.33 -6.04 -6.28
N ILE A 73 -1.80 -4.92 -5.74
CA ILE A 73 -1.29 -4.38 -4.48
C ILE A 73 -1.75 -5.24 -3.30
N PHE A 74 -3.01 -5.70 -3.34
CA PHE A 74 -3.66 -6.44 -2.25
C PHE A 74 -3.60 -7.96 -2.40
N LEU A 75 -3.50 -8.45 -3.65
CA LEU A 75 -3.58 -9.87 -3.97
C LEU A 75 -2.28 -10.41 -4.56
N THR A 76 -2.08 -11.71 -4.39
CA THR A 76 -1.00 -12.46 -5.04
C THR A 76 -1.41 -12.91 -6.45
N ASP A 77 -0.45 -13.22 -7.31
CA ASP A 77 -0.74 -13.70 -8.67
C ASP A 77 -1.60 -14.99 -8.65
N ASN A 78 -1.40 -15.85 -7.64
CA ASN A 78 -2.22 -17.05 -7.43
C ASN A 78 -3.69 -16.74 -7.13
N GLU A 79 -3.96 -15.66 -6.40
CA GLU A 79 -5.34 -15.23 -6.11
C GLU A 79 -6.00 -14.57 -7.31
N LEU A 80 -5.22 -13.91 -8.16
CA LEU A 80 -5.70 -13.27 -9.39
C LEU A 80 -6.05 -14.26 -10.49
N ASN A 81 -5.49 -15.48 -10.46
CA ASN A 81 -5.80 -16.54 -11.42
C ASN A 81 -7.16 -17.23 -11.17
N LYS A 82 -7.92 -16.79 -10.16
CA LYS A 82 -9.25 -17.32 -9.83
C LYS A 82 -10.35 -16.67 -10.67
N SER A 83 -11.58 -17.15 -10.48
CA SER A 83 -12.74 -16.51 -11.12
C SER A 83 -12.91 -15.05 -10.67
N THR A 84 -13.44 -14.19 -11.53
CA THR A 84 -13.63 -12.75 -11.24
C THR A 84 -14.39 -12.52 -9.93
N THR A 85 -15.41 -13.33 -9.67
CA THR A 85 -16.22 -13.26 -8.44
C THR A 85 -15.39 -13.57 -7.19
N GLU A 86 -14.47 -14.55 -7.26
CA GLU A 86 -13.58 -14.87 -6.15
C GLU A 86 -12.52 -13.79 -5.94
N VAL A 87 -11.97 -13.24 -7.02
CA VAL A 87 -11.02 -12.13 -6.97
C VAL A 87 -11.63 -10.92 -6.26
N ILE A 88 -12.85 -10.52 -6.63
CA ILE A 88 -13.55 -9.39 -6.01
C ILE A 88 -13.81 -9.65 -4.52
N LYS A 89 -14.25 -10.86 -4.16
CA LYS A 89 -14.46 -11.24 -2.76
C LYS A 89 -13.15 -11.16 -1.95
N SER A 90 -12.08 -11.74 -2.48
CA SER A 90 -10.75 -11.67 -1.84
C SER A 90 -10.27 -10.23 -1.68
N LEU A 91 -10.43 -9.40 -2.72
CA LEU A 91 -10.02 -8.00 -2.68
C LEU A 91 -10.77 -7.23 -1.57
N ILE A 92 -12.09 -7.38 -1.48
CA ILE A 92 -12.90 -6.73 -0.43
C ILE A 92 -12.46 -7.20 0.96
N LEU A 93 -12.21 -8.50 1.15
CA LEU A 93 -11.72 -9.03 2.42
C LEU A 93 -10.37 -8.43 2.81
N LYS A 94 -9.45 -8.30 1.86
CA LYS A 94 -8.13 -7.70 2.07
C LYS A 94 -8.20 -6.20 2.38
N LEU A 95 -9.10 -5.46 1.74
CA LEU A 95 -9.35 -4.06 2.07
C LEU A 95 -9.89 -3.89 3.50
N ILE A 96 -10.84 -4.73 3.90
CA ILE A 96 -11.38 -4.74 5.27
C ILE A 96 -10.30 -5.11 6.29
N GLU A 97 -9.47 -6.11 5.98
CA GLU A 97 -8.36 -6.55 6.84
C GLU A 97 -7.28 -5.46 6.98
N TYR A 98 -6.99 -4.74 5.89
CA TYR A 98 -6.05 -3.63 5.91
C TYR A 98 -6.54 -2.47 6.79
N GLU A 99 -7.84 -2.19 6.78
CA GLU A 99 -8.42 -1.05 7.50
C GLU A 99 -8.42 -1.20 9.02
N LYS A 100 -8.44 -2.45 9.52
CA LYS A 100 -8.34 -2.77 10.97
C LYS A 100 -7.02 -2.35 11.59
#